data_AF-A0A0B5AWS8-F1
#
_entry.id   AF-A0A0B5AWS8-F1
#
_cell.length_a   1.000
_cell.length_b   1.000
_cell.length_c   1.000
_cell.angle_alpha   90.00
_cell.angle_beta   90.00
_cell.angle_gamma   90.00
#
_symmetry.space_group_name_H-M   'P 1'
#
loop_
_entity.id
_entity.type
_entity.pdbx_description
1 polymer ?
#
loop_
_entity_poly.entity_id
_entity_poly.type
_entity_poly.pdbx_seq_one_letter_code
_entity_poly.pdbx_strand_id
1 'polypeptide(L)'
;MEMKMKMDLNSLVKVKLTDYGVTVLKARYEKHKLWCYKNGVKFDEFDLELDKDGYYTKPMWRLMEVFGEHLHPKEKTVFESELIVLDVTPVSE
;
A
#
# COMPACT_ATOMS: atom_id res chain seq x y z
N MET A 1 18.85 21.93 14.49
CA MET A 1 17.74 21.39 15.28
C MET A 1 16.99 20.44 14.36
N GLU A 2 16.92 19.16 14.69
CA GLU A 2 16.28 18.14 13.86
C GLU A 2 14.77 18.15 14.17
N MET A 3 13.92 18.32 13.15
CA MET A 3 12.47 18.30 13.33
C MET A 3 11.99 16.85 13.29
N LYS A 4 11.49 16.34 14.42
CA LYS A 4 10.92 14.99 14.52
C LYS A 4 9.42 15.04 14.24
N MET A 5 8.95 14.11 13.43
CA MET A 5 7.53 13.92 13.10
C MET A 5 7.09 12.52 13.54
N LYS A 6 5.83 12.38 13.99
CA LYS A 6 5.21 11.07 14.25
C LYS A 6 3.93 10.92 13.40
N MET A 7 3.60 9.68 13.07
CA MET A 7 2.38 9.29 12.37
C MET A 7 1.73 8.08 13.02
N ASP A 8 0.42 7.94 12.89
CA ASP A 8 -0.29 6.70 13.20
C ASP A 8 -0.14 5.73 12.01
N LEU A 9 0.02 4.44 12.25
CA LEU A 9 0.12 3.45 11.17
C LEU A 9 -1.21 3.23 10.42
N ASN A 10 -2.32 3.70 11.01
CA ASN A 10 -3.63 3.79 10.37
C ASN A 10 -3.80 5.07 9.55
N SER A 11 -2.90 6.04 9.67
CA SER A 11 -2.92 7.24 8.83
C SER A 11 -2.77 6.87 7.36
N LEU A 12 -3.49 7.60 6.52
CA LEU A 12 -3.47 7.41 5.08
C LEU A 12 -2.14 7.90 4.50
N VAL A 13 -1.60 7.10 3.60
CA VAL A 13 -0.43 7.41 2.79
C VAL A 13 -0.78 7.28 1.32
N LYS A 14 -0.06 8.02 0.48
CA LYS A 14 -0.15 7.93 -0.98
C LYS A 14 1.15 7.44 -1.57
N VAL A 15 1.05 6.50 -2.49
CA VAL A 15 2.18 5.99 -3.29
C VAL A 15 1.77 5.83 -4.74
N LYS A 16 2.70 6.00 -5.68
CA LYS A 16 2.53 5.53 -7.05
C LYS A 16 3.08 4.12 -7.17
N LEU A 17 2.26 3.20 -7.69
CA LEU A 17 2.66 1.83 -7.92
C LEU A 17 3.42 1.74 -9.24
N THR A 18 4.50 0.97 -9.27
CA THR A 18 5.09 0.51 -10.53
C THR A 18 4.21 -0.57 -11.15
N ASP A 19 4.46 -0.93 -12.41
CA ASP A 19 3.84 -2.10 -13.04
C ASP A 19 4.00 -3.36 -12.17
N TYR A 20 5.19 -3.55 -11.59
CA TYR A 20 5.43 -4.65 -10.66
C TYR A 20 4.60 -4.52 -9.38
N GLY A 21 4.48 -3.34 -8.79
CA GLY A 21 3.59 -3.09 -7.65
C GLY A 21 2.14 -3.45 -7.94
N VAL A 22 1.64 -3.15 -9.14
CA VAL A 22 0.30 -3.57 -9.58
C VAL A 22 0.19 -5.09 -9.66
N THR A 23 1.21 -5.80 -10.15
CA THR A 23 1.19 -7.28 -10.18
C THR A 23 1.17 -7.91 -8.78
N VAL A 24 1.90 -7.35 -7.82
CA VAL A 24 1.88 -7.79 -6.41
C VAL A 24 0.49 -7.65 -5.81
N LEU A 25 -0.15 -6.48 -6.01
CA LEU A 25 -1.48 -6.22 -5.50
C LEU A 25 -2.53 -7.17 -6.13
N LYS A 26 -2.45 -7.40 -7.44
CA LYS A 26 -3.29 -8.38 -8.16
C LYS A 26 -3.09 -9.81 -7.61
N ALA A 27 -1.85 -10.23 -7.40
CA ALA A 27 -1.57 -11.57 -6.85
C ALA A 27 -2.15 -11.74 -5.43
N ARG A 28 -2.03 -10.71 -4.57
CA ARG A 28 -2.63 -10.70 -3.23
C ARG A 28 -4.16 -10.79 -3.33
N TYR A 29 -4.77 -10.06 -4.26
CA TYR A 29 -6.21 -10.09 -4.51
C TYR A 29 -6.68 -11.47 -4.95
N GLU A 30 -6.04 -12.08 -5.94
CA GLU A 30 -6.39 -13.42 -6.43
C GLU A 30 -6.27 -14.49 -5.33
N LYS A 31 -5.25 -14.39 -4.47
CA LYS A 31 -5.13 -15.27 -3.30
C LYS A 31 -6.32 -15.11 -2.34
N HIS A 32 -6.78 -13.88 -2.13
CA HIS A 32 -7.94 -13.62 -1.28
C HIS A 32 -9.25 -14.08 -1.94
N LYS A 33 -9.42 -13.82 -3.23
CA LYS A 33 -10.54 -14.29 -4.05
C LYS A 33 -10.69 -15.81 -4.01
N LEU A 34 -9.58 -16.54 -4.17
CA LEU A 34 -9.56 -17.99 -4.06
C LEU A 34 -10.00 -18.47 -2.67
N TRP A 35 -9.57 -17.77 -1.61
CA TRP A 35 -10.01 -18.06 -0.25
C TRP A 35 -11.52 -17.80 -0.08
N CYS A 36 -12.05 -16.69 -0.60
CA CYS A 36 -13.48 -16.38 -0.55
C CYS A 36 -14.34 -17.43 -1.26
N TYR A 37 -13.96 -17.83 -2.48
CA TYR A 37 -14.69 -18.87 -3.22
C TYR A 37 -14.70 -20.21 -2.49
N LYS A 38 -13.57 -20.61 -1.88
CA LYS A 38 -13.50 -21.83 -1.06
C LYS A 38 -14.43 -21.80 0.15
N ASN A 39 -14.80 -20.62 0.62
CA ASN A 39 -15.69 -20.42 1.77
C ASN A 39 -17.12 -19.99 1.35
N GLY A 40 -17.47 -20.08 0.06
CA GLY A 40 -18.81 -19.73 -0.43
C GLY A 40 -19.12 -18.23 -0.37
N VAL A 41 -18.12 -17.38 -0.23
CA VAL A 41 -18.26 -15.91 -0.16
C VAL A 41 -18.16 -15.34 -1.57
N LYS A 42 -19.15 -14.55 -1.99
CA LYS A 42 -19.09 -13.79 -3.25
C LYS A 42 -17.96 -12.76 -3.16
N PHE A 43 -17.23 -12.62 -4.25
CA PHE A 43 -16.07 -11.74 -4.33
C PHE A 43 -16.05 -11.08 -5.72
N ASP A 44 -15.81 -9.78 -5.75
CA ASP A 44 -15.87 -8.98 -6.96
C ASP A 44 -14.64 -9.21 -7.87
N GLU A 45 -14.50 -8.40 -8.90
CA GLU A 45 -13.30 -8.35 -9.73
C GLU A 45 -12.28 -7.36 -9.17
N PHE A 46 -11.01 -7.57 -9.52
CA PHE A 46 -9.93 -6.69 -9.09
C PHE A 46 -10.13 -5.30 -9.69
N ASP A 47 -10.31 -4.31 -8.81
CA ASP A 47 -10.35 -2.91 -9.19
C ASP A 47 -9.19 -2.16 -8.53
N LEU A 48 -8.38 -1.48 -9.36
CA LEU A 48 -7.27 -0.67 -8.89
C LEU A 48 -7.76 0.78 -8.73
N GLU A 49 -8.16 1.10 -7.51
CA GLU A 49 -8.57 2.45 -7.14
C GLU A 49 -7.36 3.39 -7.04
N LEU A 50 -7.20 4.26 -8.05
CA LEU A 50 -6.23 5.37 -8.04
C LEU A 50 -6.97 6.70 -7.93
N ASP A 51 -6.34 7.69 -7.31
CA ASP A 51 -6.83 9.06 -7.38
C ASP A 51 -6.54 9.71 -8.75
N LYS A 52 -7.05 10.92 -8.95
CA LYS A 52 -6.89 11.69 -10.21
C LYS A 52 -5.43 11.90 -10.64
N ASP A 53 -4.48 11.80 -9.71
CA ASP A 53 -3.06 12.04 -9.92
C ASP A 53 -2.28 10.70 -10.04
N GLY A 54 -3.00 9.58 -10.06
CA GLY A 54 -2.46 8.23 -10.19
C GLY A 54 -1.95 7.61 -8.89
N TYR A 55 -2.27 8.19 -7.73
CA TYR A 55 -1.82 7.64 -6.45
C TYR A 55 -2.77 6.57 -5.92
N TYR A 56 -2.17 5.48 -5.47
CA TYR A 56 -2.82 4.48 -4.64
C TYR A 56 -2.81 4.97 -3.19
N THR A 57 -3.99 5.18 -2.61
CA THR A 57 -4.16 5.72 -1.26
C THR A 57 -4.70 4.65 -0.32
N LYS A 58 -3.94 4.28 0.72
CA LYS A 58 -4.36 3.31 1.76
C LYS A 58 -3.69 3.65 3.11
N PRO A 59 -4.16 3.07 4.23
CA PRO A 59 -3.43 3.15 5.50
C PRO A 59 -2.02 2.57 5.40
N MET A 60 -1.06 3.14 6.14
CA MET A 60 0.34 2.69 6.11
C MET A 60 0.50 1.21 6.44
N TRP A 61 -0.24 0.70 7.43
CA TRP A 61 -0.21 -0.74 7.79
C TRP A 61 -0.59 -1.64 6.61
N ARG A 62 -1.48 -1.18 5.72
CA ARG A 62 -1.90 -1.95 4.55
C ARG A 62 -0.80 -2.03 3.50
N LEU A 63 -0.01 -0.97 3.34
CA LEU A 63 1.17 -1.03 2.47
C LEU A 63 2.20 -2.03 3.01
N MET A 64 2.46 -2.02 4.32
CA MET A 64 3.37 -2.98 4.95
C MET A 64 2.89 -4.43 4.79
N GLU A 65 1.60 -4.68 5.00
CA GLU A 65 1.01 -6.02 4.86
C GLU A 65 1.09 -6.55 3.42
N VAL A 66 0.84 -5.70 2.42
CA VAL A 66 0.77 -6.13 1.02
C VAL A 66 2.15 -6.20 0.38
N PHE A 67 3.00 -5.21 0.65
CA PHE A 67 4.25 -5.01 -0.07
C PHE A 67 5.50 -5.33 0.74
N GLY A 68 5.39 -5.60 2.06
CA GLY A 68 6.55 -5.77 2.94
C GLY A 68 7.55 -6.82 2.46
N GLU A 69 7.08 -7.94 1.92
CA GLU A 69 7.91 -9.03 1.35
C GLU A 69 8.64 -8.62 0.05
N HIS A 70 8.27 -7.49 -0.55
CA HIS A 70 8.82 -6.97 -1.80
C HIS A 70 9.70 -5.73 -1.61
N LEU A 71 9.96 -5.29 -0.37
CA LEU A 71 10.77 -4.10 -0.06
C LEU A 71 12.25 -4.42 0.23
N HIS A 72 12.75 -5.56 -0.27
CA HIS A 72 14.15 -5.94 -0.11
C HIS A 72 15.06 -5.32 -1.19
N PRO A 73 16.34 -5.01 -0.90
CA PRO A 73 17.23 -4.33 -1.84
C PRO A 73 17.49 -5.03 -3.18
N LYS A 74 17.16 -6.32 -3.31
CA LYS A 74 17.35 -7.12 -4.52
C LYS A 74 16.07 -7.32 -5.33
N GLU A 75 14.93 -6.85 -4.83
CA GLU A 75 13.63 -6.99 -5.47
C GLU A 75 13.37 -5.86 -6.47
N LYS A 76 12.44 -6.10 -7.39
CA LYS A 76 11.91 -5.03 -8.23
C LYS A 76 11.16 -4.03 -7.35
N THR A 77 11.34 -2.74 -7.62
CA THR A 77 10.65 -1.69 -6.85
C THR A 77 9.15 -1.76 -7.11
N VAL A 78 8.36 -1.77 -6.03
CA VAL A 78 6.89 -1.76 -6.08
C VAL A 78 6.32 -0.34 -6.10
N PHE A 79 7.12 0.66 -5.71
CA PHE A 79 6.77 2.08 -5.70
C PHE A 79 7.71 2.87 -6.61
N GLU A 80 7.21 3.94 -7.24
CA GLU A 80 8.01 4.73 -8.18
C GLU A 80 9.16 5.49 -7.49
N SER A 81 8.95 6.08 -6.30
CA SER A 81 10.01 6.68 -5.48
C SER A 81 9.49 7.37 -4.21
N GLU A 82 8.29 7.92 -4.26
CA GLU A 82 7.75 8.79 -3.21
C GLU A 82 6.65 8.11 -2.38
N LEU A 83 6.69 8.36 -1.07
CA LEU A 83 5.60 8.09 -0.15
C LEU A 83 5.17 9.41 0.50
N ILE A 84 3.91 9.78 0.34
CA ILE A 84 3.33 11.00 0.92
C ILE A 84 2.51 10.59 2.13
N VAL A 85 2.86 11.11 3.31
CA VAL A 85 2.08 10.92 4.54
C VAL A 85 1.08 12.06 4.67
N LEU A 86 -0.21 11.74 4.78
CA LEU A 86 -1.26 12.76 4.82
C LEU A 86 -1.51 13.32 6.22
N ASP A 87 -1.08 12.62 7.26
CA ASP A 87 -1.31 13.00 8.66
C ASP A 87 -0.05 12.73 9.50
N VAL A 88 0.64 13.81 9.88
CA VAL A 88 1.84 13.80 10.72
C VAL A 88 1.73 14.90 11.77
N THR A 89 2.28 14.63 12.95
CA THR A 89 2.34 15.63 14.03
C THR A 89 3.79 15.86 14.47
N PRO A 90 4.18 17.11 14.78
CA PRO A 90 5.49 17.39 15.36
C PRO A 90 5.65 16.66 16.70
N VAL A 91 6.85 16.16 16.95
CA VAL A 91 7.25 15.65 18.27
C VAL A 91 7.93 16.79 19.01
N SER A 92 7.26 17.35 20.01
CA SER A 92 7.86 18.27 20.98
C SER A 92 8.74 17.48 21.96
N GLU A 93 9.98 17.92 22.15
CA GLU A 93 10.87 17.43 23.22
C GLU A 93 10.45 17.96 24.60
#